data_AF-A0A6A4IHL0-F1
#
_entry.id   AF-A0A6A4IHL0-F1
#
_cell.length_a   1.000
_cell.length_b   1.000
_cell.length_c   1.000
_cell.angle_alpha   90.00
_cell.angle_beta   90.00
_cell.angle_gamma   90.00
#
_symmetry.space_group_name_H-M   'P 1'
#
loop_
_entity.id
_entity.type
_entity.pdbx_description
1 polymer ?
#
loop_
_entity_poly.entity_id
_entity_poly.type
_entity_poly.pdbx_seq_one_letter_code
_entity_poly.pdbx_strand_id
1 'polypeptide(L)'
;MALSHRFNELFRDGKFRNRLEAVIVDEAHCIDEWGGDDFRPLYRQLSRLRSFTGQDVPFIACTATCRTETFDVLWDTLAFGN
;
A
#
# COMPACT_ATOMS: atom_id res chain seq x y z
N MET A 1 1.44 0.44 12.75
CA MET A 1 0.98 0.04 11.41
C MET A 1 0.78 1.30 10.57
N ALA A 2 0.95 1.22 9.25
CA ALA A 2 0.96 2.37 8.34
C ALA A 2 -0.31 3.23 8.34
N LEU A 3 -1.43 2.71 8.88
CA LEU A 3 -2.71 3.41 9.00
C LEU A 3 -3.02 3.93 10.42
N SER A 4 -2.06 3.87 11.36
CA SER A 4 -2.29 4.36 12.72
C SER A 4 -2.28 5.88 12.80
N HIS A 5 -2.87 6.44 13.87
CA HIS A 5 -2.89 7.89 14.11
C HIS A 5 -1.50 8.54 14.02
N ARG A 6 -0.51 7.96 14.71
CA ARG A 6 0.87 8.44 14.70
C ARG A 6 1.50 8.44 13.30
N PHE A 7 1.13 7.48 12.46
CA PHE A 7 1.64 7.39 11.10
C PHE A 7 0.94 8.41 10.18
N ASN A 8 -0.35 8.68 10.40
CA ASN A 8 -1.05 9.78 9.73
C ASN A 8 -0.46 11.15 10.08
N GLU A 9 -0.03 11.37 11.34
CA GLU A 9 0.67 12.60 11.72
C GLU A 9 2.01 12.76 10.98
N LEU A 10 2.78 11.68 10.84
CA LEU A 10 4.02 11.67 10.07
C LEU A 10 3.77 12.04 8.60
N PHE A 11 2.73 11.49 7.98
CA PHE A 11 2.35 11.83 6.60
C PHE A 11 1.82 13.25 6.43
N ARG A 12 1.30 13.88 7.49
CA ARG A 12 0.91 15.30 7.44
C ARG A 12 2.11 16.24 7.55
N ASP A 13 3.25 15.76 8.04
CA ASP A 13 4.49 16.55 8.09
C ASP A 13 5.04 16.78 6.67
N GLY A 14 5.08 18.04 6.25
CA GLY A 14 5.64 18.44 4.95
C GLY A 14 7.12 18.11 4.78
N LYS A 15 7.93 18.15 5.85
CA LYS A 15 9.35 17.79 5.79
C LYS A 15 9.57 16.30 5.58
N PHE A 16 8.64 15.47 6.05
CA PHE A 16 8.66 14.04 5.79
C PHE A 16 8.26 13.77 4.34
N ARG A 17 7.10 14.28 3.90
CA ARG A 17 6.61 14.07 2.53
C ARG A 17 7.58 14.54 1.46
N ASN A 18 8.23 15.70 1.64
CA ASN A 18 9.19 16.25 0.69
C ASN A 18 10.47 15.40 0.54
N ARG A 19 10.65 14.36 1.36
CA ARG A 19 11.80 13.44 1.31
C ARG A 19 11.35 11.99 1.06
N LEU A 20 10.08 11.78 0.73
CA LEU A 20 9.56 10.45 0.45
C LEU A 20 9.80 10.11 -1.01
N GLU A 21 10.69 9.15 -1.25
CA GLU A 21 11.11 8.79 -2.62
C GLU A 21 10.34 7.60 -3.19
N ALA A 22 9.81 6.70 -2.35
CA ALA A 22 9.07 5.54 -2.78
C ALA A 22 8.26 4.93 -1.63
N VAL A 23 7.21 4.18 -1.98
CA VAL A 23 6.53 3.23 -1.09
C VAL A 23 6.70 1.83 -1.64
N ILE A 24 7.22 0.92 -0.80
CA ILE A 24 7.45 -0.47 -1.16
C ILE A 24 6.55 -1.34 -0.27
N VAL A 25 5.70 -2.14 -0.91
CA VAL A 25 4.87 -3.16 -0.25
C VAL A 25 5.53 -4.50 -0.52
N ASP A 26 6.22 -5.01 0.50
CA ASP A 26 6.81 -6.35 0.47
C ASP A 26 5.76 -7.41 0.84
N GLU A 27 5.96 -8.64 0.38
CA GLU A 27 5.01 -9.74 0.49
C GLU A 27 3.58 -9.39 0.04
N ALA A 28 3.49 -8.74 -1.12
CA ALA A 28 2.24 -8.17 -1.62
C ALA A 28 1.08 -9.18 -1.70
N HIS A 29 1.34 -10.48 -1.93
CA HIS A 29 0.28 -11.51 -1.93
C HIS A 29 -0.55 -11.56 -0.64
N CYS A 30 -0.01 -11.09 0.49
CA CYS A 30 -0.74 -10.97 1.75
C CYS A 30 -2.00 -10.07 1.63
N ILE A 31 -2.04 -9.16 0.66
CA ILE A 31 -3.23 -8.33 0.41
C ILE A 31 -4.44 -9.18 0.04
N ASP A 32 -4.24 -10.20 -0.78
CA ASP A 32 -5.29 -11.12 -1.21
C ASP A 32 -5.53 -12.19 -0.14
N GLU A 33 -4.48 -12.89 0.32
CA GLU A 33 -4.64 -14.03 1.22
C GLU A 33 -5.10 -13.61 2.62
N TRP A 34 -4.47 -12.60 3.22
CA TRP A 34 -4.80 -12.19 4.59
C TRP A 34 -5.84 -11.10 4.65
N GLY A 35 -5.93 -10.27 3.59
CA GLY A 35 -7.00 -9.30 3.44
C GLY A 35 -8.33 -9.95 3.02
N GLY A 36 -8.27 -11.04 2.26
CA GLY A 36 -9.40 -11.88 1.84
C GLY A 36 -10.01 -12.70 2.95
N ASP A 37 -9.16 -13.34 3.75
CA ASP A 37 -9.60 -14.18 4.86
C ASP A 37 -9.88 -13.37 6.14
N ASP A 38 -9.98 -12.04 6.06
CA ASP A 38 -10.20 -11.10 7.17
C ASP A 38 -9.21 -11.22 8.35
N PHE A 39 -8.07 -11.89 8.15
CA PHE A 39 -7.02 -12.00 9.17
C PHE A 39 -6.30 -10.66 9.38
N ARG A 40 -6.02 -9.92 8.29
CA ARG A 40 -5.48 -8.56 8.30
C ARG A 40 -6.22 -7.66 7.31
N PRO A 41 -7.47 -7.26 7.61
CA PRO A 41 -8.30 -6.48 6.70
C PRO A 41 -7.70 -5.11 6.32
N LEU A 42 -6.76 -4.59 7.11
CA LEU A 42 -6.04 -3.35 6.82
C LEU A 42 -5.18 -3.41 5.54
N TYR A 43 -4.78 -4.60 5.08
CA TYR A 43 -4.00 -4.73 3.83
C TYR A 43 -4.82 -4.27 2.61
N ARG A 44 -6.14 -4.47 2.62
CA ARG A 44 -7.04 -3.98 1.57
C ARG A 44 -7.22 -2.46 1.54
N GLN A 45 -6.69 -1.75 2.53
CA GLN A 45 -6.78 -0.30 2.64
C GLN A 45 -5.46 0.42 2.28
N LEU A 46 -4.47 -0.29 1.73
CA LEU A 46 -3.15 0.28 1.44
C LEU A 46 -3.18 1.38 0.37
N SER A 47 -4.17 1.40 -0.54
CA SER A 47 -4.39 2.52 -1.47
C SER A 47 -4.52 3.88 -0.77
N ARG A 48 -4.99 3.91 0.49
CA ARG A 48 -5.08 5.16 1.28
C ARG A 48 -3.73 5.85 1.46
N LEU A 49 -2.63 5.10 1.41
CA LEU A 49 -1.28 5.68 1.46
C LEU A 49 -1.04 6.63 0.29
N ARG A 50 -1.58 6.33 -0.90
CA ARG A 50 -1.45 7.22 -2.07
C ARG A 50 -2.06 8.60 -1.85
N SER A 51 -3.18 8.67 -1.11
CA SER A 51 -3.81 9.94 -0.76
C SER A 51 -2.92 10.82 0.12
N PHE A 52 -1.95 10.23 0.83
CA PHE A 52 -1.01 10.95 1.68
C PHE A 52 0.30 11.30 0.95
N THR A 53 0.76 10.42 0.06
CA THR A 53 2.05 10.57 -0.63
C THR A 53 1.96 11.42 -1.89
N GLY A 54 0.79 11.52 -2.51
CA GLY A 54 0.64 12.12 -3.84
C GLY A 54 0.96 11.12 -4.95
N GLN A 55 0.79 11.55 -6.20
CA GLN A 55 0.97 10.71 -7.39
C GLN A 55 2.43 10.60 -7.85
N ASP A 56 3.29 11.56 -7.47
CA ASP A 56 4.69 11.60 -7.90
C ASP A 56 5.56 10.57 -7.18
N VAL A 57 5.10 10.04 -6.05
CA VAL A 57 5.83 9.03 -5.28
C VAL A 57 5.54 7.64 -5.87
N PRO A 58 6.54 6.92 -6.39
CA PRO A 58 6.36 5.59 -6.95
C PRO A 58 5.94 4.58 -5.87
N PHE A 59 5.03 3.69 -6.25
CA PHE A 59 4.62 2.55 -5.45
C PHE A 59 5.11 1.27 -6.11
N ILE A 60 5.74 0.41 -5.33
CA ILE A 60 6.31 -0.86 -5.77
C ILE A 60 5.69 -1.97 -4.93
N ALA A 61 5.19 -3.02 -5.57
CA ALA A 61 4.72 -4.23 -4.91
C ALA A 61 5.68 -5.37 -5.22
N CYS A 62 6.24 -6.00 -4.18
CA CYS A 62 7.19 -7.09 -4.29
C CYS A 62 6.59 -8.36 -3.70
N THR A 63 6.72 -9.47 -4.40
CA THR A 63 6.43 -10.79 -3.83
C THR A 63 7.08 -11.91 -4.64
N ALA A 64 7.42 -13.01 -3.98
CA ALA A 64 7.92 -14.22 -4.63
C ALA A 64 6.78 -15.09 -5.22
N THR A 65 5.56 -14.96 -4.70
CA THR A 65 4.41 -15.78 -5.07
C THR A 65 3.25 -14.90 -5.50
N CYS A 66 2.81 -15.00 -6.76
CA CYS A 66 1.68 -14.23 -7.28
C CYS A 66 0.87 -15.11 -8.23
N ARG A 67 -0.30 -15.56 -7.77
CA ARG A 67 -1.29 -16.22 -8.64
C ARG A 67 -1.91 -15.19 -9.57
N THR A 68 -2.43 -15.61 -10.72
CA THR A 68 -3.06 -14.71 -11.69
C THR A 68 -4.19 -13.89 -11.06
N GLU A 69 -5.07 -14.53 -10.28
CA GLU A 69 -6.15 -13.85 -9.56
C GLU A 69 -5.65 -12.84 -8.52
N THR A 70 -4.55 -13.18 -7.82
CA THR A 70 -3.93 -12.29 -6.85
C THR A 70 -3.41 -11.03 -7.54
N PHE A 71 -2.85 -11.13 -8.75
CA PHE A 71 -2.34 -9.97 -9.49
C PHE A 71 -3.42 -8.89 -9.67
N ASP A 72 -4.62 -9.27 -10.10
CA ASP A 72 -5.74 -8.33 -10.30
C ASP A 72 -6.14 -7.68 -8.97
N VAL A 73 -6.18 -8.44 -7.88
CA VAL A 73 -6.45 -7.91 -6.54
C VAL A 73 -5.38 -6.90 -6.11
N LEU A 74 -4.10 -7.17 -6.36
CA LEU A 74 -3.01 -6.23 -6.06
C LEU A 74 -3.14 -4.96 -6.89
N TRP A 75 -3.40 -5.11 -8.19
CA TRP A 75 -3.53 -3.99 -9.12
C TRP A 75 -4.62 -3.02 -8.68
N ASP A 76 -5.80 -3.54 -8.38
CA ASP A 76 -6.94 -2.76 -7.94
C ASP A 76 -6.74 -2.19 -6.54
N THR A 77 -6.31 -3.01 -5.58
CA THR A 77 -6.16 -2.60 -4.17
C THR A 77 -5.09 -1.53 -3.99
N LEU A 78 -3.99 -1.61 -4.75
CA LEU A 78 -2.93 -0.61 -4.73
C LEU A 78 -3.19 0.53 -5.73
N ALA A 79 -4.35 0.55 -6.39
CA ALA A 79 -4.74 1.59 -7.34
C ALA A 79 -3.65 1.88 -8.38
N PHE A 80 -3.03 0.83 -8.94
CA PHE A 80 -2.09 0.99 -10.03
C PHE A 80 -2.82 1.44 -11.30
N GLY A 81 -2.21 2.34 -12.06
CA GLY A 81 -2.77 2.86 -13.32
C GLY A 81 -3.85 3.96 -13.19
N ASN A 82 -4.14 4.42 -11.97
CA ASN A 82 -5.06 5.55 -11.69
C ASN A 82 -4.34 6.90 -11.55
#